data_AF-A0A935ZSL9-F1
#
_entry.id   AF-A0A935ZSL9-F1
#
_cell.length_a   1.000
_cell.length_b   1.000
_cell.length_c   1.000
_cell.angle_alpha   90.00
_cell.angle_beta   90.00
_cell.angle_gamma   90.00
#
_symmetry.space_group_name_H-M   'P 1'
#
loop_
_entity.id
_entity.type
_entity.pdbx_description
1 polymer ?
#
loop_
_entity_poly.entity_id
_entity_poly.type
_entity_poly.pdbx_seq_one_letter_code
_entity_poly.pdbx_strand_id
1 'polypeptide(L)'
;MHCLGPLRTALVATSTLVACSVEQRAPAGDAKAAAPADGPRYELEVKAPARAVAGQPVEARVTVQAHAPWHINLDYAARLEIDANARVEAGTSATIETARFDAEGLALVYHFEPSGRGPLAVAGELRFAVCGEEACAPEHVPVDFTVEVACDTGTLC
;
A
#
# COMPACT_ATOMS: atom_id res chain seq x y z
N MET A 1 -25.95 22.56 -44.04
CA MET A 1 -26.45 22.08 -45.35
C MET A 1 -25.31 22.12 -46.34
N HIS A 2 -24.64 20.99 -46.60
CA HIS A 2 -23.88 20.74 -47.82
C HIS A 2 -23.94 19.23 -48.10
N CYS A 3 -24.46 18.92 -49.28
CA CYS A 3 -24.93 17.61 -49.71
C CYS A 3 -23.81 16.69 -50.20
N LEU A 4 -24.08 15.39 -50.06
CA LEU A 4 -23.41 14.27 -50.70
C LEU A 4 -23.29 14.45 -52.23
N GLY A 5 -22.19 13.93 -52.78
CA GLY A 5 -22.04 13.58 -54.19
C GLY A 5 -21.46 12.16 -54.35
N PRO A 6 -21.70 11.46 -55.48
CA PRO A 6 -21.98 10.03 -55.46
C PRO A 6 -21.05 9.14 -56.32
N LEU A 7 -21.07 7.85 -55.96
CA LEU A 7 -21.09 6.63 -56.80
C LEU A 7 -20.01 6.28 -57.84
N ARG A 8 -19.60 5.00 -57.72
CA ARG A 8 -19.23 4.00 -58.76
C ARG A 8 -17.79 4.09 -59.29
N THR A 9 -17.00 3.01 -59.37
CA THR A 9 -17.31 1.66 -59.90
C THR A 9 -16.29 0.62 -59.41
N ALA A 10 -16.76 -0.62 -59.34
CA ALA A 10 -16.14 -1.84 -58.81
C ALA A 10 -15.09 -2.53 -59.72
N LEU A 11 -14.25 -3.39 -59.13
CA LEU A 11 -13.85 -4.76 -59.57
C LEU A 11 -12.69 -5.24 -58.64
N VAL A 12 -12.39 -6.50 -58.30
CA VAL A 12 -13.03 -7.82 -58.23
C VAL A 12 -11.98 -8.76 -57.60
N ALA A 13 -12.43 -9.90 -57.07
CA ALA A 13 -11.69 -11.17 -56.90
C ALA A 13 -10.85 -11.41 -55.63
N THR A 14 -11.53 -12.02 -54.64
CA THR A 14 -11.25 -13.37 -54.09
C THR A 14 -9.81 -13.76 -53.76
N SER A 15 -9.54 -13.98 -52.47
CA SER A 15 -8.55 -14.97 -52.01
C SER A 15 -8.93 -15.54 -50.64
N THR A 16 -9.34 -16.80 -50.67
CA THR A 16 -9.03 -17.92 -49.75
C THR A 16 -9.11 -17.73 -48.23
N LEU A 17 -10.08 -18.48 -47.66
CA LEU A 17 -10.05 -19.21 -46.39
C LEU A 17 -8.70 -19.30 -45.67
N VAL A 18 -8.63 -18.73 -44.46
CA VAL A 18 -7.90 -19.31 -43.34
C VAL A 18 -8.76 -19.16 -42.08
N ALA A 19 -9.41 -20.25 -41.69
CA ALA A 19 -9.90 -20.40 -40.33
C ALA A 19 -8.70 -20.74 -39.45
N CYS A 20 -8.10 -19.72 -38.82
CA CYS A 20 -7.25 -19.94 -37.65
C CYS A 20 -8.15 -19.79 -36.43
N SER A 21 -8.63 -20.94 -35.93
CA SER A 21 -9.05 -21.08 -34.55
C SER A 21 -7.92 -20.59 -33.66
N VAL A 22 -8.07 -19.40 -33.08
CA VAL A 22 -7.27 -19.02 -31.92
C VAL A 22 -7.84 -19.83 -30.78
N GLU A 23 -7.24 -21.00 -30.57
CA GLU A 23 -7.22 -21.71 -29.30
C GLU A 23 -6.92 -20.69 -28.21
N GLN A 24 -7.96 -20.30 -27.46
CA GLN A 24 -7.80 -19.48 -26.27
C GLN A 24 -7.05 -20.33 -25.25
N ARG A 25 -5.73 -20.25 -25.30
CA ARG A 25 -4.85 -20.74 -24.25
C ARG A 25 -5.21 -19.94 -23.00
N ALA A 26 -5.80 -20.63 -22.02
CA ALA A 26 -6.00 -20.10 -20.68
C ALA A 26 -4.70 -19.43 -20.20
N PRO A 27 -4.76 -18.27 -19.51
CA PRO A 27 -3.57 -17.70 -18.89
C PRO A 27 -3.08 -18.70 -17.84
N ALA A 28 -2.00 -19.38 -18.17
CA ALA A 28 -1.21 -20.14 -17.22
C ALA A 28 -0.52 -19.14 -16.30
N GLY A 29 -0.88 -19.21 -15.02
CA GLY A 29 -0.11 -18.83 -13.84
C GLY A 29 0.65 -17.51 -13.89
N ASP A 30 0.30 -16.61 -12.97
CA ASP A 30 1.14 -15.49 -12.54
C ASP A 30 2.53 -16.00 -12.09
N ALA A 31 3.44 -16.18 -13.03
CA ALA A 31 4.85 -16.23 -12.74
C ALA A 31 5.25 -14.80 -12.35
N LYS A 32 5.32 -14.56 -11.04
CA LYS A 32 5.89 -13.34 -10.46
C LYS A 32 7.30 -13.20 -11.01
N ALA A 33 7.49 -12.29 -11.96
CA ALA A 33 8.79 -11.97 -12.52
C ALA A 33 9.73 -11.60 -11.38
N ALA A 34 10.92 -12.21 -11.35
CA ALA A 34 11.97 -11.83 -10.42
C ALA A 34 12.31 -10.36 -10.67
N ALA A 35 12.21 -9.53 -9.63
CA ALA A 35 12.59 -8.13 -9.73
C ALA A 35 14.12 -8.04 -9.99
N PRO A 36 14.60 -7.06 -10.78
CA PRO A 36 16.03 -6.87 -10.98
C PRO A 36 16.72 -6.53 -9.65
N ALA A 37 17.94 -7.04 -9.46
CA ALA A 37 18.71 -6.92 -8.21
C ALA A 37 19.04 -5.47 -7.79
N ASP A 38 18.94 -4.52 -8.71
CA ASP A 38 19.16 -3.08 -8.49
C ASP A 38 17.87 -2.29 -8.18
N GLY A 39 16.73 -2.97 -8.05
CA GLY A 39 15.45 -2.38 -7.68
C GLY A 39 15.33 -2.09 -6.16
N PRO A 40 14.26 -1.39 -5.73
CA PRO A 40 13.97 -1.23 -4.31
C PRO A 40 13.89 -2.60 -3.64
N ARG A 41 14.46 -2.72 -2.43
CA ARG A 41 14.49 -3.98 -1.66
C ARG A 41 13.13 -4.34 -1.07
N TYR A 42 12.29 -3.33 -0.87
CA TYR A 42 10.94 -3.43 -0.34
C TYR A 42 10.10 -2.25 -0.80
N GLU A 43 8.78 -2.39 -0.66
CA GLU A 43 7.81 -1.33 -0.77
C GLU A 43 7.19 -1.07 0.61
N LEU A 44 7.06 0.21 1.00
CA LEU A 44 6.39 0.65 2.22
C LEU A 44 5.06 1.33 1.84
N GLU A 45 3.98 0.91 2.46
CA GLU A 45 2.67 1.52 2.32
C GLU A 45 2.12 1.94 3.69
N VAL A 46 1.67 3.19 3.81
CA VAL A 46 0.98 3.71 4.99
C VAL A 46 -0.46 4.05 4.59
N LYS A 47 -1.41 3.38 5.23
CA LYS A 47 -2.85 3.59 5.06
C LYS A 47 -3.44 4.11 6.35
N ALA A 48 -3.80 5.38 6.36
CA ALA A 48 -4.55 6.02 7.44
C ALA A 48 -5.85 6.61 6.89
N PRO A 49 -6.92 6.68 7.69
CA PRO A 49 -8.14 7.36 7.29
C PRO A 49 -7.87 8.86 7.20
N ALA A 50 -8.37 9.50 6.14
CA ALA A 50 -8.24 10.94 5.98
C ALA A 50 -9.05 11.74 7.02
N ARG A 51 -10.06 11.11 7.64
CA ARG A 51 -10.95 11.72 8.63
C ARG A 51 -11.22 10.77 9.77
N ALA A 52 -11.32 11.32 10.98
CA ALA A 52 -11.73 10.61 12.19
C ALA A 52 -12.69 11.45 13.02
N VAL A 53 -13.29 10.83 14.02
CA VAL A 53 -14.15 11.50 14.99
C VAL A 53 -13.45 11.45 16.35
N ALA A 54 -13.44 12.57 17.06
CA ALA A 54 -12.87 12.63 18.40
C ALA A 54 -13.57 11.64 19.34
N GLY A 55 -12.80 10.91 20.14
CA GLY A 55 -13.27 9.88 21.07
C GLY A 55 -13.71 8.56 20.41
N GLN A 56 -13.42 8.37 19.12
CA GLN A 56 -13.68 7.10 18.42
C GLN A 56 -12.36 6.41 18.07
N PRO A 57 -12.31 5.06 18.13
CA PRO A 57 -11.11 4.32 17.76
C PRO A 57 -10.81 4.48 16.26
N VAL A 58 -9.52 4.65 15.96
CA VAL A 58 -8.97 4.82 14.62
C VAL A 58 -7.85 3.82 14.42
N GLU A 59 -7.79 3.25 13.21
CA GLU A 59 -6.72 2.35 12.80
C GLU A 59 -5.92 2.97 11.65
N ALA A 60 -4.60 2.98 11.79
CA ALA A 60 -3.68 3.23 10.69
C ALA A 60 -2.83 1.97 10.45
N ARG A 61 -2.69 1.55 9.20
CA ARG A 61 -1.94 0.36 8.81
C ARG A 61 -0.64 0.75 8.12
N VAL A 62 0.46 0.13 8.56
CA VAL A 62 1.79 0.25 7.95
C VAL A 62 2.17 -1.12 7.41
N THR A 63 2.44 -1.22 6.11
CA THR A 63 2.77 -2.49 5.44
C THR A 63 4.11 -2.36 4.74
N VAL A 64 4.98 -3.35 4.92
CA VAL A 64 6.22 -3.53 4.17
C VAL A 64 6.12 -4.83 3.39
N GLN A 65 6.37 -4.75 2.09
CA GLN A 65 6.46 -5.92 1.22
C GLN A 65 7.89 -6.02 0.70
N ALA A 66 8.60 -7.11 1.03
CA ALA A 66 9.91 -7.36 0.46
C ALA A 66 9.79 -7.79 -1.01
N HIS A 67 10.76 -7.38 -1.81
CA HIS A 67 10.89 -7.79 -3.21
C HIS A 67 12.00 -8.83 -3.35
N ALA A 68 11.77 -9.88 -4.15
CA ALA A 68 12.81 -10.86 -4.44
C ALA A 68 14.05 -10.17 -5.06
N PRO A 69 15.29 -10.61 -4.72
CA PRO A 69 15.63 -11.77 -3.89
C PRO A 69 15.62 -11.51 -2.37
N TRP A 70 15.15 -10.35 -1.93
CA TRP A 70 15.16 -9.94 -0.53
C TRP A 70 13.98 -10.49 0.27
N HIS A 71 14.17 -10.65 1.58
CA HIS A 71 13.15 -11.07 2.54
C HIS A 71 13.30 -10.34 3.88
N ILE A 72 12.23 -10.30 4.67
CA ILE A 72 12.27 -9.73 6.03
C ILE A 72 13.05 -10.66 6.97
N ASN A 73 13.95 -10.07 7.77
CA ASN A 73 14.66 -10.78 8.82
C ASN A 73 13.73 -11.04 10.02
N LEU A 74 13.39 -12.30 10.28
CA LEU A 74 12.51 -12.69 11.38
C LEU A 74 13.21 -12.73 12.75
N ASP A 75 14.54 -12.79 12.76
CA ASP A 75 15.34 -12.74 13.98
C ASP A 75 15.57 -11.30 14.46
N TYR A 76 15.31 -10.31 13.60
CA TYR A 76 15.34 -8.90 13.95
C TYR A 76 13.95 -8.41 14.32
N ALA A 77 13.75 -8.02 15.58
CA ALA A 77 12.46 -7.55 16.07
C ALA A 77 12.01 -6.28 15.32
N ALA A 78 10.98 -6.42 14.49
CA ALA A 78 10.33 -5.27 13.87
C ALA A 78 9.61 -4.42 14.93
N ARG A 79 9.71 -3.10 14.80
CA ARG A 79 9.11 -2.16 15.75
C ARG A 79 8.70 -0.87 15.07
N LEU A 80 7.48 -0.41 15.36
CA LEU A 80 7.03 0.95 15.04
C LEU A 80 7.10 1.80 16.31
N GLU A 81 7.80 2.91 16.24
CA GLU A 81 7.95 3.88 17.33
C GLU A 81 7.24 5.18 16.92
N ILE A 82 6.07 5.46 17.51
CA ILE A 82 5.33 6.72 17.30
C ILE A 82 5.86 7.80 18.24
N ASP A 83 6.06 9.01 17.73
CA ASP A 83 6.48 10.21 18.48
C ASP A 83 5.56 10.46 19.68
N ALA A 84 6.14 10.81 20.82
CA ALA A 84 5.38 11.04 22.04
C ALA A 84 4.37 12.20 21.91
N ASN A 85 4.68 13.25 21.14
CA ASN A 85 3.77 14.35 20.89
C ASN A 85 2.52 13.88 20.13
N ALA A 86 2.71 13.03 19.11
CA ALA A 86 1.60 12.44 18.36
C ALA A 86 0.71 11.59 19.28
N ARG A 87 1.29 10.85 20.25
CA ARG A 87 0.50 10.08 21.24
C ARG A 87 -0.32 10.97 22.17
N VAL A 88 0.20 12.13 22.56
CA VAL A 88 -0.56 13.06 23.42
C VAL A 88 -1.80 13.56 22.70
N GLU A 89 -1.71 13.85 21.40
CA GLU A 89 -2.86 14.28 20.61
C GLU A 89 -3.83 13.12 20.29
N ALA A 90 -3.28 11.92 20.07
CA ALA A 90 -4.00 10.68 19.78
C ALA A 90 -4.54 9.94 21.02
N GLY A 91 -4.37 10.49 22.23
CA GLY A 91 -4.81 9.90 23.49
C GLY A 91 -3.85 8.86 24.10
N THR A 92 -3.97 8.63 25.41
CA THR A 92 -3.07 7.72 26.17
C THR A 92 -3.31 6.23 25.91
N SER A 93 -4.34 5.85 25.15
CA SER A 93 -4.76 4.47 24.90
C SER A 93 -4.15 3.84 23.64
N ALA A 94 -3.22 4.54 22.96
CA ALA A 94 -2.70 4.07 21.69
C ALA A 94 -1.88 2.77 21.82
N THR A 95 -2.11 1.83 20.91
CA THR A 95 -1.43 0.52 20.87
C THR A 95 -0.97 0.18 19.45
N ILE A 96 0.02 -0.70 19.36
CA ILE A 96 0.55 -1.20 18.09
C ILE A 96 0.42 -2.72 18.09
N GLU A 97 -0.23 -3.24 17.06
CA GLU A 97 -0.46 -4.65 16.84
C GLU A 97 0.32 -5.12 15.61
N THR A 98 0.94 -6.30 15.70
CA THR A 98 1.56 -6.95 14.53
C THR A 98 0.53 -7.84 13.83
N ALA A 99 0.03 -7.39 12.67
CA ALA A 99 -0.93 -8.14 11.86
C ALA A 99 -0.29 -9.18 10.94
N ARG A 100 0.97 -8.96 10.52
CA ARG A 100 1.75 -9.90 9.71
C ARG A 100 3.24 -9.74 10.02
N PHE A 101 3.97 -10.84 10.13
CA PHE A 101 5.42 -10.84 10.21
C PHE A 101 5.97 -12.18 9.67
N ASP A 102 6.40 -12.17 8.42
CA ASP A 102 6.98 -13.32 7.73
C ASP A 102 8.02 -12.86 6.69
N ALA A 103 8.68 -13.82 6.04
CA ALA A 103 9.77 -13.52 5.11
C ALA A 103 9.36 -12.61 3.94
N GLU A 104 8.08 -12.62 3.54
CA GLU A 104 7.61 -11.80 2.44
C GLU A 104 7.28 -10.38 2.90
N GLY A 105 6.89 -10.17 4.16
CA GLY A 105 6.46 -8.86 4.60
C GLY A 105 6.12 -8.70 6.08
N LEU A 106 5.89 -7.44 6.44
CA LEU A 106 5.54 -6.98 7.77
C LEU A 106 4.29 -6.10 7.66
N ALA A 107 3.31 -6.31 8.53
CA ALA A 107 2.17 -5.40 8.66
C ALA A 107 1.93 -5.08 10.13
N LEU A 108 1.87 -3.79 10.44
CA LEU A 108 1.58 -3.25 11.77
C LEU A 108 0.30 -2.42 11.70
N VAL A 109 -0.51 -2.51 12.74
CA VAL A 109 -1.73 -1.70 12.91
C VAL A 109 -1.53 -0.82 14.13
N TYR A 110 -1.56 0.49 13.92
CA TYR A 110 -1.56 1.48 14.97
C TYR A 110 -3.00 1.86 15.31
N HIS A 111 -3.42 1.48 16.52
CA HIS A 111 -4.73 1.76 17.09
C HIS A 111 -4.62 2.99 17.99
N PHE A 112 -5.46 4.00 17.80
CA PHE A 112 -5.47 5.20 18.63
C PHE A 112 -6.86 5.85 18.69
N GLU A 113 -7.05 6.77 19.63
CA GLU A 113 -8.34 7.44 19.85
C GLU A 113 -8.11 8.96 19.99
N PRO A 114 -8.25 9.73 18.90
CA PRO A 114 -7.98 11.15 18.95
C PRO A 114 -8.94 11.85 19.90
N SER A 115 -8.43 12.74 20.75
CA SER A 115 -9.24 13.44 21.75
C SER A 115 -9.56 14.89 21.38
N GLY A 116 -8.77 15.49 20.49
CA GLY A 116 -8.93 16.85 20.01
C GLY A 116 -9.63 16.97 18.66
N ARG A 117 -9.88 18.21 18.22
CA ARG A 117 -10.37 18.51 16.87
C ARG A 117 -9.29 19.14 16.02
N GLY A 118 -9.42 19.00 14.70
CA GLY A 118 -8.51 19.58 13.72
C GLY A 118 -7.50 18.55 13.19
N PRO A 119 -6.45 19.03 12.50
CA PRO A 119 -5.44 18.15 11.93
C PRO A 119 -4.62 17.49 13.04
N LEU A 120 -4.68 16.17 13.10
CA LEU A 120 -3.81 15.33 13.94
C LEU A 120 -2.65 14.84 13.08
N ALA A 121 -1.44 15.31 13.38
CA ALA A 121 -0.22 14.83 12.73
C ALA A 121 0.36 13.66 13.53
N VAL A 122 0.49 12.50 12.88
CA VAL A 122 1.15 11.33 13.46
C VAL A 122 2.47 11.13 12.74
N ALA A 123 3.54 11.12 13.51
CA ALA A 123 4.90 10.88 13.04
C ALA A 123 5.52 9.73 13.83
N GLY A 124 6.39 8.95 13.19
CA GLY A 124 7.07 7.83 13.81
C GLY A 124 8.15 7.22 12.92
N GLU A 125 8.79 6.18 13.45
CA GLU A 125 9.83 5.43 12.76
C GLU A 125 9.52 3.94 12.79
N LEU A 126 9.52 3.30 11.63
CA LEU A 126 9.49 1.86 11.49
C LEU A 126 10.91 1.31 11.41
N ARG A 127 11.25 0.41 12.33
CA ARG A 127 12.50 -0.35 12.33
C ARG A 127 12.23 -1.80 11.97
N PHE A 128 12.98 -2.32 11.02
CA PHE A 128 12.98 -3.73 10.61
C PHE A 128 14.33 -4.06 9.97
N ALA A 129 14.52 -5.27 9.48
CA ALA A 129 15.70 -5.60 8.69
C ALA A 129 15.32 -6.44 7.47
N VAL A 130 16.05 -6.22 6.39
CA VAL A 130 15.88 -6.93 5.11
C VAL A 130 17.15 -7.70 4.80
N CYS A 131 17.01 -8.99 4.52
CA CYS A 131 18.12 -9.89 4.18
C CYS A 131 18.11 -10.22 2.70
N GLY A 132 19.29 -10.17 2.09
CA GLY A 132 19.59 -10.78 0.79
C GLY A 132 20.34 -12.09 1.00
N GLU A 133 20.93 -12.63 -0.07
CA GLU A 133 21.70 -13.88 0.02
C GLU A 133 22.98 -13.73 0.84
N GLU A 134 23.63 -12.56 0.80
CA GLU A 134 24.95 -12.36 1.40
C GLU A 134 24.90 -11.66 2.77
N ALA A 135 23.90 -10.80 3.00
CA ALA A 135 23.85 -9.95 4.20
C ALA A 135 22.44 -9.46 4.53
N CYS A 136 22.25 -9.05 5.78
CA CYS A 136 21.07 -8.36 6.27
C CYS A 136 21.39 -6.90 6.59
N ALA A 137 20.47 -6.01 6.22
CA ALA A 137 20.57 -4.58 6.49
C ALA A 137 19.39 -4.12 7.35
N PRO A 138 19.64 -3.53 8.53
CA PRO A 138 18.62 -2.83 9.30
C PRO A 138 18.11 -1.60 8.53
N GLU A 139 16.79 -1.41 8.59
CA GLU A 139 16.06 -0.31 7.96
C GLU A 139 15.39 0.54 9.04
N HIS A 140 15.46 1.85 8.85
CA HIS A 140 14.83 2.87 9.69
C HIS A 140 14.07 3.79 8.74
N VAL A 141 12.75 3.67 8.73
CA VAL A 141 11.91 4.35 7.73
C VAL A 141 10.90 5.24 8.43
N PRO A 142 10.81 6.53 8.08
CA PRO A 142 9.81 7.41 8.65
C PRO A 142 8.40 6.97 8.24
N VAL A 143 7.45 7.12 9.16
CA VAL A 143 6.03 6.87 8.98
C VAL A 143 5.29 8.12 9.43
N ASP A 144 4.79 8.89 8.47
CA ASP A 144 4.09 10.15 8.72
C ASP A 144 2.74 10.15 8.01
N PHE A 145 1.69 10.56 8.72
CA PHE A 145 0.37 10.79 8.14
C PHE A 145 -0.42 11.83 8.94
N THR A 146 -1.47 12.36 8.31
CA THR A 146 -2.36 13.34 8.95
C THR A 146 -3.79 12.84 8.87
N VAL A 147 -4.52 13.00 9.99
CA VAL A 147 -5.93 12.66 10.09
C VAL A 147 -6.71 13.91 10.47
N GLU A 148 -7.73 14.26 9.69
CA GLU A 148 -8.63 15.36 10.04
C GLU A 148 -9.65 14.90 11.08
N VAL A 149 -9.53 15.38 12.31
CA VAL A 149 -10.43 14.98 13.41
C VAL A 149 -11.58 15.96 13.55
N ALA A 150 -12.80 15.47 13.39
CA ALA A 150 -14.03 16.21 13.63
C ALA A 150 -14.65 15.87 14.99
N CYS A 151 -15.45 16.78 15.54
CA CYS A 151 -16.30 16.46 16.69
C CYS A 151 -17.49 15.62 16.22
N ASP A 152 -17.92 14.67 17.05
CA ASP A 152 -19.23 14.03 16.84
C ASP A 152 -20.34 15.08 17.01
N THR A 153 -21.40 14.95 16.23
CA THR A 153 -22.43 15.97 16.07
C THR A 153 -23.34 16.02 17.30
N GLY A 154 -22.85 16.58 18.41
CA GLY A 154 -23.61 16.66 19.67
C GLY A 154 -22.80 16.93 20.93
N THR A 155 -21.46 16.82 20.89
CA THR A 155 -20.60 16.99 22.06
C THR A 155 -19.53 18.04 21.78
N LEU A 156 -19.34 18.98 22.70
CA LEU A 156 -18.18 19.87 22.67
C LEU A 156 -16.93 19.01 22.88
N CYS A 157 -16.07 18.94 21.85
CA CYS A 157 -14.63 18.78 22.07
C CYS A 157 -14.12 20.00 22.83
#